data_AF-A0A351Q9I7-F1
#
_entry.id   AF-A0A351Q9I7-F1
#
_cell.length_a   1.000
_cell.length_b   1.000
_cell.length_c   1.000
_cell.angle_alpha   90.00
_cell.angle_beta   90.00
_cell.angle_gamma   90.00
#
_symmetry.space_group_name_H-M   'P 1'
#
loop_
_entity.id
_entity.type
_entity.pdbx_description
1 polymer ?
#
loop_
_entity_poly.entity_id
_entity_poly.type
_entity_poly.pdbx_seq_one_letter_code
_entity_poly.pdbx_strand_id
1 'polypeptide(L)'
;MGVAGTINDIVILYDGYVYALVSNVGNSATGSDDTFYNFHDCKVYSRGALLKIAGTDYGFEVEDILGWTNSMRTINSVGNPQNAAGSSIGSLEAYIPALKENNQKFYGPRRFVAIKPKELAIADCGANFVLPNKTTGKSGKLFAHNRVVNVNLYNFAIDSIVDLENIKFSNVCLSGNSMYISADYCTDTNVTEE
;
A
#
# COMPACT_ATOMS: atom_id res chain seq x y z
N MET A 1 -1.33 11.89 18.62
CA MET A 1 -1.70 11.53 17.22
C MET A 1 -1.05 10.20 16.90
N GLY A 2 -1.82 9.11 16.86
CA GLY A 2 -1.29 7.76 16.60
C GLY A 2 -1.38 7.44 15.11
N VAL A 3 -0.30 6.93 14.52
CA VAL A 3 -0.30 6.40 13.16
C VAL A 3 -0.86 4.98 13.24
N ALA A 4 -1.95 4.69 12.51
CA ALA A 4 -2.56 3.36 12.51
C ALA A 4 -1.77 2.40 11.60
N GLY A 5 -0.68 1.81 12.11
CA GLY A 5 0.18 0.84 11.42
C GLY A 5 1.30 0.31 12.32
N THR A 6 2.13 -0.57 11.77
CA THR A 6 3.28 -1.14 12.49
C THR A 6 4.54 -0.41 12.08
N ILE A 7 5.48 -0.19 13.01
CA ILE A 7 6.81 0.30 12.67
C ILE A 7 7.59 -0.86 12.05
N ASN A 8 7.99 -0.69 10.79
CA ASN A 8 8.62 -1.75 10.01
C ASN A 8 10.14 -1.60 9.94
N ASP A 9 10.65 -0.38 10.06
CA ASP A 9 12.08 -0.08 10.05
C ASP A 9 12.37 1.27 10.72
N ILE A 10 13.58 1.45 11.24
CA ILE A 10 14.04 2.68 11.89
C ILE A 10 15.49 2.97 11.50
N VAL A 11 15.77 4.22 11.14
CA VAL A 11 17.12 4.73 10.91
C VAL A 11 17.34 5.99 11.75
N ILE A 12 18.54 6.11 12.32
CA ILE A 12 19.00 7.32 13.01
C ILE A 12 20.05 7.98 12.13
N LEU A 13 19.88 9.26 11.86
CA LEU A 13 20.80 10.05 11.04
C LEU A 13 21.59 11.04 11.91
N TYR A 14 22.78 11.42 11.42
CA TYR A 14 23.69 12.34 12.13
C TYR A 14 23.15 13.79 12.21
N ASP A 15 22.02 14.07 11.55
CA ASP A 15 21.33 15.36 11.59
C ASP A 15 20.46 15.57 12.84
N GLY A 16 20.45 14.61 13.77
CA GLY A 16 19.74 14.69 15.04
C GLY A 16 18.30 14.18 14.98
N TYR A 17 17.86 13.65 13.83
CA TYR A 17 16.53 13.09 13.65
C TYR A 17 16.54 11.56 13.57
N VAL A 18 15.44 10.98 14.05
CA VAL A 18 15.12 9.56 13.86
C VAL A 18 14.06 9.47 12.78
N TYR A 19 14.24 8.58 11.81
CA TYR A 19 13.25 8.32 10.78
C TYR A 19 12.72 6.90 10.92
N ALA A 20 11.40 6.76 10.91
CA ALA A 20 10.74 5.47 11.07
C ALA A 20 9.78 5.20 9.90
N LEU A 21 9.81 3.98 9.36
CA LEU A 21 8.81 3.54 8.40
C LEU A 21 7.63 2.94 9.13
N VAL A 22 6.43 3.44 8.85
CA VAL A 22 5.18 2.83 9.30
C VAL A 22 4.48 2.22 8.10
N SER A 23 4.07 0.97 8.23
CA SER A 23 3.40 0.22 7.17
C SER A 23 2.10 -0.37 7.67
N ASN A 24 1.11 -0.44 6.79
CA ASN A 24 -0.11 -1.17 7.02
C ASN A 24 -0.58 -1.79 5.70
N VAL A 25 -0.31 -3.08 5.55
CA VAL A 25 -0.62 -3.90 4.38
C VAL A 25 -1.44 -5.10 4.86
N GLY A 26 -2.49 -5.44 4.12
CA GLY A 26 -3.39 -6.55 4.42
C GLY A 26 -4.82 -6.05 4.68
N ASN A 27 -5.63 -6.84 5.38
CA ASN A 27 -6.99 -6.45 5.75
C ASN A 27 -7.29 -6.71 7.22
N SER A 28 -8.33 -6.05 7.73
CA SER A 28 -8.69 -6.07 9.15
C SER A 28 -9.03 -7.45 9.73
N ALA A 29 -9.15 -8.49 8.89
CA ALA A 29 -9.54 -9.84 9.30
C ALA A 29 -8.35 -10.73 9.75
N THR A 30 -7.13 -10.49 9.24
CA THR A 30 -6.00 -11.42 9.44
C THR A 30 -4.76 -10.80 10.08
N GLY A 31 -4.82 -9.52 10.44
CA GLY A 31 -3.62 -8.80 10.85
C GLY A 31 -2.70 -8.52 9.67
N SER A 32 -1.60 -7.81 9.93
CA SER A 32 -0.72 -7.14 8.97
C SER A 32 0.14 -8.08 8.09
N ASP A 33 -0.49 -8.99 7.36
CA ASP A 33 0.18 -9.91 6.43
C ASP A 33 0.10 -9.38 4.98
N ASP A 34 1.07 -9.79 4.17
CA ASP A 34 1.14 -9.52 2.73
C ASP A 34 0.08 -10.28 1.90
N THR A 35 -0.94 -10.81 2.55
CA THR A 35 -2.02 -11.55 1.91
C THR A 35 -3.34 -10.87 2.18
N PHE A 36 -4.11 -10.66 1.13
CA PHE A 36 -5.46 -10.12 1.23
C PHE A 36 -6.49 -11.24 1.17
N TYR A 37 -7.34 -11.32 2.21
CA TYR A 37 -8.40 -12.31 2.33
C TYR A 37 -9.77 -11.65 2.19
N ASN A 38 -10.75 -12.42 1.69
CA ASN A 38 -12.19 -12.20 1.87
C ASN A 38 -12.61 -10.71 1.86
N PHE A 39 -12.85 -10.14 0.68
CA PHE A 39 -13.27 -8.75 0.49
C PHE A 39 -14.66 -8.39 1.05
N HIS A 40 -15.31 -9.30 1.77
CA HIS A 40 -16.64 -9.08 2.33
C HIS A 40 -16.52 -8.49 3.73
N ASP A 41 -17.18 -7.37 3.98
CA ASP A 41 -17.27 -6.68 5.28
C ASP A 41 -15.92 -6.44 5.98
N CYS A 42 -14.86 -6.19 5.20
CA CYS A 42 -13.53 -5.91 5.72
C CYS A 42 -12.94 -4.62 5.13
N LYS A 43 -12.03 -4.00 5.88
CA LYS A 43 -11.24 -2.87 5.42
C LYS A 43 -9.89 -3.35 4.95
N VAL A 44 -9.50 -2.92 3.76
CA VAL A 44 -8.20 -3.20 3.18
C VAL A 44 -7.26 -2.03 3.42
N TYR A 45 -6.02 -2.34 3.75
CA TYR A 45 -4.95 -1.41 3.96
C TYR A 45 -3.82 -1.73 3.00
N SER A 46 -3.38 -0.72 2.28
CA SER A 46 -2.09 -0.77 1.60
C SER A 46 -1.55 0.64 1.58
N ARG A 47 -0.95 1.02 2.70
CA ARG A 47 -0.43 2.36 2.92
C ARG A 47 0.81 2.34 3.79
N GLY A 48 1.52 3.45 3.79
CA GLY A 48 2.50 3.72 4.83
C GLY A 48 3.01 5.14 4.86
N ALA A 49 3.97 5.38 5.75
CA ALA A 49 4.59 6.68 5.93
C ALA A 49 6.06 6.56 6.29
N LEU A 50 6.78 7.63 5.98
CA LEU A 50 8.02 7.98 6.66
C LEU A 50 7.69 8.99 7.75
N LEU A 51 8.03 8.67 9.00
CA LEU A 51 7.95 9.59 10.12
C LEU A 51 9.30 10.27 10.31
N LYS A 52 9.28 11.59 10.51
CA LYS A 52 10.42 12.35 11.03
C LYS A 52 10.19 12.58 12.52
N ILE A 53 11.10 12.10 13.34
CA ILE A 53 10.98 12.10 14.80
C ILE A 53 12.11 12.94 15.37
N ALA A 54 11.76 13.93 16.18
CA ALA A 54 12.69 14.82 16.85
C ALA A 54 12.82 14.46 18.33
N GLY A 55 14.01 14.67 18.89
CA GLY A 55 14.21 14.65 20.34
C GLY A 55 13.60 15.89 20.98
N THR A 56 12.98 15.72 22.14
CA THR A 56 12.45 16.79 22.98
C THR A 56 12.98 16.64 24.41
N ASP A 57 12.78 17.65 25.26
CA ASP A 57 13.16 17.59 26.68
C ASP A 57 12.51 16.41 27.44
N TYR A 58 11.42 15.85 26.89
CA TYR A 58 10.63 14.78 27.49
C TYR A 58 10.68 13.46 26.69
N GLY A 59 11.55 13.34 25.69
CA GLY A 59 11.72 12.11 24.90
C GLY A 59 11.72 12.37 23.40
N PHE A 60 10.73 11.80 22.69
CA PHE A 60 10.64 11.87 21.23
C PHE A 60 9.23 12.21 20.78
N GLU A 61 9.12 13.05 19.75
CA GLU A 61 7.84 13.42 19.13
C GLU A 61 7.92 13.35 17.60
N VAL A 62 6.78 13.02 16.98
CA VAL A 62 6.66 13.05 15.51
C VAL A 62 6.60 14.52 15.08
N GLU A 63 7.65 14.97 14.41
CA GLU A 63 7.75 16.32 13.84
C GLU A 63 6.99 16.42 12.52
N ASP A 64 7.10 15.38 11.66
CA ASP A 64 6.42 15.37 10.36
C ASP A 64 6.13 13.93 9.86
N ILE A 65 5.16 13.82 8.94
CA ILE A 65 4.67 12.56 8.35
C ILE A 65 4.58 12.71 6.83
N LEU A 66 5.39 11.93 6.10
CA LEU A 66 5.37 11.89 4.65
C LEU A 66 4.64 10.65 4.14
N GLY A 67 3.77 10.84 3.15
CA GLY A 67 3.23 9.77 2.32
C GLY A 67 2.06 8.93 2.86
N TRP A 68 1.59 9.22 4.09
CA TRP A 68 0.42 8.54 4.67
C TRP A 68 -0.89 8.86 3.95
N THR A 69 -1.81 7.90 3.86
CA THR A 69 -3.22 8.14 3.48
C THR A 69 -4.18 7.75 4.61
N ASN A 70 -4.97 8.74 5.05
CA ASN A 70 -6.10 8.55 5.97
C ASN A 70 -7.44 8.49 5.25
N SER A 71 -7.45 8.74 3.94
CA SER A 71 -8.68 8.76 3.14
C SER A 71 -9.09 7.34 2.82
N MET A 72 -10.24 6.92 3.34
CA MET A 72 -10.89 5.71 2.89
C MET A 72 -11.49 5.97 1.50
N ARG A 73 -11.31 5.02 0.59
CA ARG A 73 -11.99 5.00 -0.71
C ARG A 73 -12.80 3.72 -0.87
N THR A 74 -13.91 3.82 -1.59
CA THR A 74 -14.73 2.67 -1.95
C THR A 74 -14.42 2.27 -3.38
N ILE A 75 -14.02 1.02 -3.59
CA ILE A 75 -13.81 0.42 -4.91
C ILE A 75 -15.01 -0.47 -5.19
N ASN A 76 -15.68 -0.28 -6.32
CA ASN A 76 -16.93 -1.00 -6.63
C ASN A 76 -16.70 -2.04 -7.71
N SER A 77 -17.36 -3.19 -7.58
CA SER A 77 -17.60 -4.08 -8.71
C SER A 77 -18.72 -3.51 -9.58
N VAL A 78 -18.81 -3.98 -10.83
CA VAL A 78 -19.83 -3.51 -11.78
C VAL A 78 -20.64 -4.69 -12.30
N GLY A 79 -21.97 -4.58 -12.28
CA GLY A 79 -22.89 -5.58 -12.81
C GLY A 79 -23.21 -6.74 -11.87
N ASN A 80 -22.98 -6.58 -10.55
CA ASN A 80 -23.21 -7.59 -9.52
C ASN A 80 -22.56 -8.96 -9.84
N PRO A 81 -21.24 -8.99 -10.06
CA PRO A 81 -20.52 -10.24 -10.24
C PRO A 81 -20.64 -11.13 -9.00
N GLN A 82 -20.61 -12.44 -9.21
CA GLN A 82 -20.64 -13.47 -8.17
C GLN A 82 -19.34 -14.27 -8.19
N ASN A 83 -18.89 -14.69 -7.01
CA ASN A 83 -17.78 -15.62 -6.88
C ASN A 83 -18.19 -17.06 -7.24
N ALA A 84 -17.25 -18.00 -7.20
CA ALA A 84 -17.52 -19.42 -7.50
C ALA A 84 -18.56 -20.08 -6.56
N ALA A 85 -18.81 -19.50 -5.38
CA ALA A 85 -19.83 -19.95 -4.44
C ALA A 85 -21.21 -19.29 -4.67
N GLY A 86 -21.36 -18.47 -5.73
CA GLY A 86 -22.60 -17.75 -6.05
C GLY A 86 -22.87 -16.52 -5.19
N SER A 87 -21.93 -16.10 -4.34
CA SER A 87 -22.07 -14.90 -3.51
C SER A 87 -21.64 -13.66 -4.28
N SER A 88 -22.41 -12.57 -4.16
CA SER A 88 -22.08 -11.29 -4.80
C SER A 88 -20.74 -10.74 -4.30
N ILE A 89 -19.90 -10.31 -5.23
CA ILE A 89 -18.67 -9.56 -4.96
C ILE A 89 -19.07 -8.09 -4.85
N GLY A 90 -19.24 -7.62 -3.62
CA GLY A 90 -19.65 -6.24 -3.30
C GLY A 90 -18.53 -5.21 -3.46
N SER A 91 -18.75 -4.04 -2.88
CA SER A 91 -17.77 -2.96 -2.79
C SER A 91 -16.70 -3.24 -1.74
N LEU A 92 -15.51 -2.69 -1.96
CA LEU A 92 -14.37 -2.78 -1.05
C LEU A 92 -14.08 -1.42 -0.42
N GLU A 93 -14.05 -1.36 0.91
CA GLU A 93 -13.51 -0.20 1.64
C GLU A 93 -12.00 -0.33 1.79
N ALA A 94 -11.26 0.67 1.29
CA ALA A 94 -9.81 0.59 1.16
C ALA A 94 -9.12 1.88 1.61
N TYR A 95 -8.08 1.75 2.44
CA TYR A 95 -7.10 2.79 2.73
C TYR A 95 -5.86 2.52 1.89
N ILE A 96 -5.98 2.83 0.60
CA ILE A 96 -4.97 2.58 -0.43
C ILE A 96 -4.84 3.87 -1.24
N PRO A 97 -3.61 4.37 -1.50
CA PRO A 97 -3.40 5.49 -2.40
C PRO A 97 -4.03 5.24 -3.77
N ALA A 98 -4.66 6.27 -4.34
CA ALA A 98 -5.06 6.18 -5.74
C ALA A 98 -3.82 6.23 -6.65
N LEU A 99 -3.87 5.64 -7.85
CA LEU A 99 -2.74 5.65 -8.78
C LEU A 99 -2.28 7.08 -9.12
N LYS A 100 -3.20 8.04 -9.19
CA LYS A 100 -2.88 9.47 -9.37
C LYS A 100 -2.06 10.10 -8.23
N GLU A 101 -2.03 9.46 -7.06
CA GLU A 101 -1.27 9.89 -5.87
C GLU A 101 0.05 9.12 -5.72
N ASN A 102 0.40 8.27 -6.68
CA ASN A 102 1.58 7.40 -6.66
C ASN A 102 2.88 8.17 -6.36
N ASN A 103 2.99 9.44 -6.79
CA ASN A 103 4.15 10.30 -6.56
C ASN A 103 4.24 10.93 -5.15
N GLN A 104 3.20 10.79 -4.34
CA GLN A 104 3.09 11.47 -3.05
C GLN A 104 2.83 10.53 -1.88
N LYS A 105 2.48 9.27 -2.15
CA LYS A 105 2.06 8.29 -1.15
C LYS A 105 2.86 7.00 -1.24
N PHE A 106 2.91 6.27 -0.12
CA PHE A 106 3.48 4.93 -0.07
C PHE A 106 2.38 3.87 -0.05
N TYR A 107 2.61 2.75 -0.71
CA TYR A 107 1.68 1.62 -0.75
C TYR A 107 1.93 0.62 0.38
N GLY A 108 3.12 0.58 0.97
CA GLY A 108 3.51 -0.38 1.99
C GLY A 108 5.04 -0.38 2.18
N PRO A 109 5.64 0.71 2.68
CA PRO A 109 7.07 0.85 2.85
C PRO A 109 7.56 -0.18 3.87
N ARG A 110 8.71 -0.79 3.61
CA ARG A 110 9.23 -1.90 4.42
C ARG A 110 10.56 -1.64 5.05
N ARG A 111 11.51 -1.15 4.26
CA ARG A 111 12.91 -1.07 4.67
C ARG A 111 13.60 0.11 4.04
N PHE A 112 14.59 0.64 4.74
CA PHE A 112 15.60 1.49 4.13
C PHE A 112 16.52 0.64 3.25
N VAL A 113 16.73 1.09 2.02
CA VAL A 113 17.58 0.42 1.02
C VAL A 113 18.97 1.03 1.02
N ALA A 114 19.04 2.37 1.04
CA ALA A 114 20.28 3.11 1.06
C ALA A 114 20.09 4.44 1.78
N ILE A 115 21.18 4.89 2.38
CA ILE A 115 21.27 6.17 3.07
C ILE A 115 22.43 6.93 2.44
N LYS A 116 22.13 8.10 1.89
CA LYS A 116 23.14 9.08 1.49
C LYS A 116 22.92 10.35 2.33
N PRO A 117 23.88 11.27 2.38
CA PRO A 117 23.64 12.56 2.99
C PRO A 117 22.36 13.20 2.42
N LYS A 118 21.34 13.36 3.26
CA LYS A 118 20.04 14.00 2.96
C LYS A 118 19.13 13.25 1.96
N GLU A 119 19.38 11.97 1.69
CA GLU A 119 18.52 11.14 0.83
C GLU A 119 18.32 9.75 1.44
N LEU A 120 17.07 9.29 1.49
CA LEU A 120 16.71 7.92 1.85
C LEU A 120 16.08 7.21 0.67
N ALA A 121 16.61 6.05 0.30
CA ALA A 121 15.95 5.12 -0.59
C ALA A 121 15.13 4.12 0.23
N ILE A 122 13.85 3.97 -0.10
CA ILE A 122 12.89 3.13 0.64
C ILE A 122 12.36 2.05 -0.30
N ALA A 123 12.33 0.80 0.20
CA ALA A 123 11.63 -0.30 -0.45
C ALA A 123 10.13 -0.19 -0.13
N ASP A 124 9.32 0.05 -1.15
CA ASP A 124 7.86 0.17 -1.03
C ASP A 124 7.14 -0.96 -1.77
N CYS A 125 6.32 -1.73 -1.05
CA CYS A 125 5.70 -2.93 -1.61
C CYS A 125 4.29 -3.23 -1.12
N GLY A 126 3.37 -2.29 -1.32
CA GLY A 126 1.94 -2.57 -1.18
C GLY A 126 1.26 -2.98 -2.47
N ALA A 127 -0.05 -2.82 -2.51
CA ALA A 127 -0.87 -3.12 -3.66
C ALA A 127 -2.04 -2.15 -3.85
N ASN A 128 -2.51 -2.10 -5.09
CA ASN A 128 -3.78 -1.52 -5.48
C ASN A 128 -4.74 -2.59 -6.04
N PHE A 129 -6.01 -2.24 -6.19
CA PHE A 129 -7.07 -3.18 -6.57
C PHE A 129 -8.00 -2.60 -7.63
N VAL A 130 -8.40 -3.46 -8.54
CA VAL A 130 -9.57 -3.27 -9.40
C VAL A 130 -10.52 -4.43 -9.16
N LEU A 131 -11.79 -4.14 -8.88
CA LEU A 131 -12.81 -5.18 -8.69
C LEU A 131 -13.42 -5.61 -10.04
N PRO A 132 -14.02 -6.81 -10.12
CA PRO A 132 -14.56 -7.32 -11.37
C PRO A 132 -15.67 -6.43 -11.96
N ASN A 133 -15.70 -6.37 -13.30
CA ASN A 133 -16.70 -5.66 -14.07
C ASN A 133 -17.41 -6.63 -15.02
N LYS A 134 -18.55 -7.14 -14.56
CA LYS A 134 -19.39 -8.11 -15.29
C LYS A 134 -20.01 -7.51 -16.56
N THR A 135 -20.29 -6.21 -16.58
CA THR A 135 -20.83 -5.54 -17.78
C THR A 135 -19.83 -5.58 -18.95
N THR A 136 -18.54 -5.48 -18.67
CA THR A 136 -17.47 -5.54 -19.68
C THR A 136 -16.77 -6.90 -19.75
N GLY A 137 -17.13 -7.84 -18.87
CA GLY A 137 -16.52 -9.17 -18.78
C GLY A 137 -15.09 -9.18 -18.21
N LYS A 138 -14.65 -8.10 -17.56
CA LYS A 138 -13.30 -7.99 -16.98
C LYS A 138 -13.24 -8.58 -15.57
N SER A 139 -12.25 -9.43 -15.32
CA SER A 139 -11.94 -9.92 -13.97
C SER A 139 -11.46 -8.78 -13.07
N GLY A 140 -11.44 -9.01 -11.75
CA GLY A 140 -10.72 -8.11 -10.85
C GLY A 140 -9.24 -8.48 -10.79
N LYS A 141 -8.39 -7.56 -10.33
CA LYS A 141 -6.95 -7.75 -10.26
C LYS A 141 -6.33 -6.98 -9.10
N LEU A 142 -5.37 -7.62 -8.43
CA LEU A 142 -4.44 -6.99 -7.50
C LEU A 142 -3.21 -6.52 -8.30
N PHE A 143 -2.80 -5.28 -8.07
CA PHE A 143 -1.59 -4.69 -8.64
C PHE A 143 -0.58 -4.54 -7.52
N ALA A 144 0.39 -5.45 -7.45
CA ALA A 144 1.47 -5.34 -6.46
C ALA A 144 2.48 -4.31 -6.95
N HIS A 145 2.77 -3.33 -6.11
CA HIS A 145 3.83 -2.36 -6.37
C HIS A 145 5.12 -2.90 -5.78
N ASN A 146 6.22 -2.78 -6.51
CA ASN A 146 7.56 -2.97 -5.96
C ASN A 146 8.37 -1.79 -6.46
N ARG A 147 8.60 -0.82 -5.57
CA ARG A 147 9.16 0.48 -5.93
C ARG A 147 10.34 0.79 -5.03
N VAL A 148 11.37 1.41 -5.59
CA VAL A 148 12.32 2.19 -4.81
C VAL A 148 11.83 3.63 -4.81
N VAL A 149 11.54 4.15 -3.63
CA VAL A 149 11.12 5.53 -3.43
C VAL A 149 12.28 6.29 -2.81
N ASN A 150 12.79 7.30 -3.51
CA ASN A 150 13.80 8.19 -2.98
C ASN A 150 13.13 9.39 -2.33
N VAL A 151 13.51 9.66 -1.08
CA VAL A 151 13.02 10.78 -0.29
C VAL A 151 14.17 11.73 -0.04
N ASN A 152 13.95 13.00 -0.38
CA ASN A 152 14.83 14.08 0.00
C ASN A 152 14.51 14.51 1.43
N LEU A 153 15.49 14.40 2.32
CA LEU A 153 15.32 14.67 3.75
C LEU A 153 15.41 16.16 4.09
N TYR A 154 15.99 16.97 3.20
CA TYR A 154 16.08 18.41 3.42
C TYR A 154 14.72 19.10 3.30
N ASN A 155 13.93 18.72 2.29
CA ASN A 155 12.57 19.22 2.11
C ASN A 155 11.49 18.23 2.57
N PHE A 156 11.89 17.07 3.07
CA PHE A 156 11.04 15.98 3.54
C PHE A 156 9.94 15.58 2.53
N ALA A 157 10.35 15.34 1.28
CA ALA A 157 9.44 15.02 0.18
C ALA A 157 9.93 13.84 -0.66
N ILE A 158 8.99 13.13 -1.29
CA ILE A 158 9.30 12.13 -2.32
C ILE A 158 9.89 12.87 -3.52
N ASP A 159 11.11 12.48 -3.90
CA ASP A 159 11.86 13.10 -5.00
C ASP A 159 11.71 12.30 -6.29
N SER A 160 11.87 10.97 -6.21
CA SER A 160 11.74 10.08 -7.36
C SER A 160 11.26 8.69 -6.97
N ILE A 161 10.64 8.00 -7.93
CA ILE A 161 10.14 6.63 -7.79
C ILE A 161 10.65 5.83 -8.98
N VAL A 162 11.13 4.63 -8.68
CA VAL A 162 11.53 3.64 -9.69
C VAL A 162 10.75 2.37 -9.44
N ASP A 163 9.88 2.02 -10.38
CA ASP A 163 9.17 0.74 -10.37
C ASP A 163 10.11 -0.40 -10.79
N LEU A 164 10.00 -1.53 -10.09
CA LEU A 164 10.82 -2.71 -10.29
C LEU A 164 9.97 -3.86 -10.82
N GLU A 165 10.33 -4.40 -11.99
CA GLU A 165 9.60 -5.51 -12.60
C GLU A 165 10.05 -6.88 -12.06
N ASN A 166 11.34 -7.02 -11.73
CA ASN A 166 11.98 -8.32 -11.45
C ASN A 166 12.37 -8.52 -9.98
N ILE A 167 12.11 -7.54 -9.11
CA ILE A 167 12.46 -7.59 -7.69
C ILE A 167 11.18 -7.45 -6.88
N LYS A 168 10.98 -8.37 -5.93
CA LYS A 168 9.85 -8.33 -4.99
C LYS A 168 10.37 -8.08 -3.58
N PHE A 169 9.94 -6.99 -2.94
CA PHE A 169 10.27 -6.74 -1.53
C PHE A 169 9.31 -7.48 -0.59
N SER A 170 8.17 -7.93 -1.12
CA SER A 170 7.15 -8.70 -0.42
C SER A 170 6.43 -9.63 -1.41
N ASN A 171 5.87 -10.73 -0.90
CA ASN A 171 4.99 -11.62 -1.66
C ASN A 171 3.52 -11.17 -1.56
N VAL A 172 3.24 -9.92 -1.96
CA VAL A 172 1.88 -9.37 -1.92
C VAL A 172 0.96 -10.14 -2.85
N CYS A 173 -0.10 -10.76 -2.30
CA CYS A 173 -1.03 -11.57 -3.09
C CYS A 173 -2.43 -11.65 -2.48
N LEU A 174 -3.37 -12.17 -3.27
CA LEU A 174 -4.65 -12.67 -2.76
C LEU A 174 -4.45 -14.06 -2.15
N SER A 175 -5.39 -14.48 -1.30
CA SER A 175 -5.40 -15.84 -0.75
C SER A 175 -5.18 -16.90 -1.84
N GLY A 176 -4.32 -17.89 -1.54
CA GLY A 176 -3.92 -18.91 -2.50
C GLY A 176 -2.87 -18.46 -3.54
N ASN A 177 -2.15 -17.35 -3.29
CA ASN A 177 -1.13 -16.79 -4.18
C ASN A 177 -1.67 -16.31 -5.54
N SER A 178 -2.94 -15.92 -5.61
CA SER A 178 -3.55 -15.37 -6.83
C SER A 178 -3.31 -13.87 -6.93
N MET A 179 -3.32 -13.36 -8.17
CA MET A 179 -3.37 -11.92 -8.47
C MET A 179 -4.71 -11.49 -9.05
N TYR A 180 -5.62 -12.44 -9.31
CA TYR A 180 -6.89 -12.22 -9.97
C TYR A 180 -8.07 -12.53 -9.06
N ILE A 181 -9.09 -11.68 -9.14
CA ILE A 181 -10.39 -11.87 -8.49
C ILE A 181 -11.32 -12.44 -9.57
N SER A 182 -11.54 -13.75 -9.50
CA SER A 182 -12.43 -14.45 -10.42
C SER A 182 -13.89 -14.15 -10.10
N ALA A 183 -14.69 -13.98 -11.15
CA ALA A 183 -16.12 -13.75 -11.04
C ALA A 183 -16.87 -14.35 -12.23
N ASP A 184 -18.15 -14.64 -12.04
CA ASP A 184 -19.03 -15.11 -13.09
C ASP A 184 -19.06 -14.14 -14.28
N TYR A 185 -19.00 -14.70 -15.50
CA TYR A 185 -18.96 -13.95 -16.77
C TYR A 185 -17.78 -12.96 -16.91
N CYS A 186 -16.80 -12.98 -16.00
CA CYS A 186 -15.63 -12.10 -16.02
C CYS A 186 -14.38 -12.89 -16.40
N THR A 187 -14.15 -13.08 -17.70
CA THR A 187 -13.05 -13.91 -18.24
C THR A 187 -11.89 -13.12 -18.82
N ASP A 188 -12.06 -11.81 -19.08
CA ASP A 188 -10.99 -10.96 -19.59
C ASP A 188 -10.05 -10.54 -18.44
N THR A 189 -8.80 -11.02 -18.53
CA THR A 189 -7.74 -10.73 -17.56
C THR A 189 -6.90 -9.51 -17.94
N ASN A 190 -7.21 -8.82 -19.04
CA ASN A 190 -6.56 -7.57 -19.45
C ASN A 190 -7.11 -6.38 -18.66
N VAL A 191 -6.81 -6.40 -17.37
CA VAL A 191 -7.20 -5.38 -16.40
C VAL A 191 -6.05 -4.39 -16.22
N THR A 192 -6.37 -3.11 -16.38
CA THR A 192 -5.48 -1.97 -16.12
C THR A 192 -5.77 -1.39 -14.75
N GLU A 193 -4.74 -0.86 -14.10
CA GLU A 193 -4.89 -0.15 -12.83
C GLU A 193 -5.54 1.24 -13.04
N GLU A 194 -6.27 1.73 -12.04
CA GLU A 194 -7.00 3.01 -12.04
C GLU A 194 -6.68 3.89 -10.81
#